data_AF-A0A7J3WU23-F1
#
_entry.id   AF-A0A7J3WU23-F1
#
_cell.length_a   1.000
_cell.length_b   1.000
_cell.length_c   1.000
_cell.angle_alpha   90.00
_cell.angle_beta   90.00
_cell.angle_gamma   90.00
#
_symmetry.space_group_name_H-M   'P 1'
#
loop_
_entity.id
_entity.type
_entity.pdbx_description
1 polymer ?
#
loop_
_entity_poly.entity_id
_entity_poly.type
_entity_poly.pdbx_seq_one_letter_code
_entity_poly.pdbx_strand_id
1 'polypeptide(L)'
;MELLGEGKKVLLGNEAIARGALEADVDVATTYPGTPSSEIADSLSAVARKMGEKGEAPFYFQYSVNEKVALEFAAAASHAGLRALTCMKHVGVNVASDA
;
A
#
# COMPACT_ATOMS: atom_id res chain seq x y z
N MET A 1 -12.85 5.47 -10.56
CA MET A 1 -11.50 6.06 -10.40
C MET A 1 -11.53 7.59 -10.29
N GLU A 2 -12.55 8.16 -9.64
CA GLU A 2 -12.71 9.61 -9.40
C GLU A 2 -12.20 9.98 -7.99
N LEU A 3 -11.13 9.31 -7.55
CA LEU A 3 -10.66 9.34 -6.17
C LEU A 3 -9.78 10.57 -5.85
N LEU A 4 -9.12 11.10 -6.89
CA LEU A 4 -8.07 12.12 -6.78
C LEU A 4 -8.45 13.44 -7.46
N GLY A 5 -9.69 13.58 -7.97
CA GLY A 5 -10.16 14.75 -8.71
C GLY A 5 -9.60 14.84 -10.14
N GLU A 6 -10.21 15.70 -10.96
CA GLU A 6 -9.79 15.92 -12.35
C GLU A 6 -8.69 17.00 -12.45
N GLY A 7 -7.79 16.85 -13.43
CA GLY A 7 -6.77 17.85 -13.78
C GLY A 7 -5.33 17.45 -13.44
N LYS A 8 -4.39 18.37 -13.74
CA LYS A 8 -2.95 18.18 -13.45
C LYS A 8 -2.71 18.41 -11.96
N LYS A 9 -2.01 17.46 -11.32
CA LYS A 9 -1.55 17.58 -9.93
C LYS A 9 -0.05 17.34 -9.84
N VAL A 10 0.61 18.09 -8.98
CA VAL A 10 1.97 17.78 -8.54
C VAL A 10 1.84 16.77 -7.40
N LEU A 11 2.56 15.65 -7.52
CA LEU A 11 2.59 14.59 -6.51
C LEU A 11 3.99 14.47 -5.95
N LEU A 12 4.09 14.18 -4.65
CA LEU A 12 5.31 13.62 -4.09
C LEU A 12 5.55 12.21 -4.64
N GLY A 13 6.80 11.73 -4.61
CA GLY A 13 7.13 10.38 -5.08
C GLY A 13 6.32 9.29 -4.38
N ASN A 14 6.11 9.42 -3.06
CA ASN A 14 5.30 8.49 -2.27
C ASN A 14 3.82 8.48 -2.71
N GLU A 15 3.24 9.64 -2.97
CA GLU A 15 1.88 9.77 -3.49
C GLU A 15 1.76 9.19 -4.90
N ALA A 16 2.80 9.35 -5.73
CA ALA A 16 2.84 8.77 -7.07
C ALA A 16 2.89 7.24 -7.03
N ILE A 17 3.62 6.65 -6.08
CA ILE A 17 3.62 5.18 -5.85
C ILE A 17 2.23 4.70 -5.41
N ALA A 18 1.64 5.37 -4.40
CA ALA A 18 0.29 5.02 -3.93
C ALA A 18 -0.74 5.13 -5.05
N ARG A 19 -0.64 6.17 -5.88
CA ARG A 19 -1.48 6.34 -7.07
C ARG A 19 -1.26 5.17 -8.03
N GLY A 20 -0.03 4.89 -8.42
CA GLY A 20 0.30 3.79 -9.33
C GLY A 20 -0.27 2.45 -8.87
N ALA A 21 -0.24 2.16 -7.56
CA ALA A 21 -0.84 0.96 -7.00
C ALA A 21 -2.37 0.91 -7.20
N LEU A 22 -3.06 2.03 -6.97
CA LEU A 22 -4.50 2.15 -7.18
C LEU A 22 -4.89 2.07 -8.66
N GLU A 23 -4.13 2.71 -9.56
CA GLU A 23 -4.36 2.64 -11.01
C GLU A 23 -4.08 1.25 -11.58
N ALA A 24 -3.24 0.49 -10.87
CA ALA A 24 -2.93 -0.89 -11.19
C ALA A 24 -3.92 -1.86 -10.55
N ASP A 25 -5.05 -1.43 -9.99
CA ASP A 25 -6.05 -2.29 -9.33
C ASP A 25 -5.42 -3.21 -8.28
N VAL A 26 -4.65 -2.66 -7.33
CA VAL A 26 -4.14 -3.43 -6.19
C VAL A 26 -5.30 -4.01 -5.38
N ASP A 27 -5.25 -5.29 -5.04
CA ASP A 27 -6.25 -5.96 -4.19
C ASP A 27 -5.88 -5.87 -2.71
N VAL A 28 -4.58 -5.97 -2.41
CA VAL A 28 -4.04 -6.02 -1.04
C VAL A 28 -2.81 -5.12 -0.93
N ALA A 29 -2.82 -4.21 0.05
CA ALA A 29 -1.67 -3.44 0.44
C ALA A 29 -1.35 -3.66 1.93
N THR A 30 -0.08 -3.91 2.25
CA THR A 30 0.36 -4.15 3.63
C THR A 30 1.72 -3.50 3.87
N THR A 31 2.01 -3.11 5.10
CA THR A 31 3.31 -2.47 5.41
C THR A 31 3.57 -2.52 6.91
N TYR A 32 4.84 -2.35 7.28
CA TYR A 32 5.21 -1.91 8.62
C TYR A 32 5.60 -0.42 8.57
N PRO A 33 5.24 0.42 9.57
CA PRO A 33 5.62 1.82 9.56
C PRO A 33 7.14 2.02 9.55
N GLY A 34 7.63 2.82 8.60
CA GLY A 34 9.04 3.21 8.52
C GLY A 34 9.27 4.39 7.59
N THR A 35 9.79 5.50 8.12
CA THR A 35 10.15 6.67 7.31
C THR A 35 11.36 6.37 6.42
N PRO A 36 11.39 6.84 5.16
CA PRO A 36 10.42 7.73 4.50
C PRO A 36 9.23 7.02 3.80
N SER A 37 9.16 5.68 3.81
CA SER A 37 8.14 4.91 3.09
C SER A 37 6.74 4.94 3.71
N SER A 38 6.60 5.36 4.98
CA SER A 38 5.30 5.42 5.67
C SER A 38 4.25 6.25 4.94
N GLU A 39 4.64 7.30 4.21
CA GLU A 39 3.69 8.19 3.53
C GLU A 39 2.95 7.49 2.38
N ILE A 40 3.53 6.42 1.80
CA ILE A 40 2.82 5.57 0.83
C ILE A 40 1.64 4.87 1.52
N ALA A 41 1.90 4.33 2.71
CA ALA A 41 0.90 3.65 3.53
C ALA A 41 -0.17 4.61 4.04
N ASP A 42 0.20 5.81 4.46
CA ASP A 42 -0.74 6.86 4.89
C ASP A 42 -1.67 7.26 3.74
N SER A 43 -1.12 7.41 2.53
CA SER A 43 -1.90 7.71 1.32
C SER A 43 -2.90 6.60 1.00
N LEU A 44 -2.48 5.33 1.02
CA LEU A 44 -3.35 4.18 0.77
C LEU A 44 -4.41 4.02 1.88
N SER A 45 -4.03 4.19 3.15
CA SER A 45 -4.94 4.13 4.29
C SER A 45 -6.04 5.19 4.22
N ALA A 46 -5.68 6.43 3.86
CA ALA A 46 -6.64 7.51 3.67
C ALA A 46 -7.65 7.20 2.57
N VAL A 47 -7.19 6.62 1.45
CA VAL A 47 -8.06 6.20 0.34
C VAL A 47 -8.97 5.05 0.78
N ALA A 48 -8.43 4.02 1.43
CA ALA A 48 -9.20 2.87 1.91
C ALA A 48 -10.34 3.32 2.86
N ARG A 49 -10.05 4.21 3.81
CA ARG A 49 -11.04 4.78 4.74
C ARG A 49 -12.13 5.56 4.01
N LYS A 50 -11.73 6.46 3.11
CA LYS A 50 -12.67 7.29 2.33
C LYS A 50 -13.62 6.45 1.46
N MET A 51 -13.15 5.32 0.94
CA MET A 51 -13.99 4.41 0.16
C MET A 51 -14.88 3.55 1.06
N GLY A 52 -14.37 3.09 2.21
CA GLY A 52 -15.18 2.40 3.21
C GLY A 52 -16.37 3.23 3.69
N GLU A 53 -16.20 4.54 3.88
CA GLU A 53 -17.28 5.48 4.21
C GLU A 53 -18.38 5.57 3.13
N LYS A 54 -18.03 5.29 1.86
CA LYS A 54 -18.96 5.22 0.73
C LYS A 54 -19.58 3.83 0.53
N GLY A 55 -19.22 2.85 1.35
CA GLY A 55 -19.63 1.46 1.19
C GLY A 55 -18.88 0.71 0.08
N GLU A 56 -17.75 1.26 -0.38
CA GLU A 56 -16.89 0.65 -1.40
C GLU A 56 -15.63 0.07 -0.74
N ALA A 57 -15.23 -1.15 -1.11
CA ALA A 57 -13.99 -1.76 -0.64
C ALA A 57 -13.11 -2.15 -1.83
N PRO A 58 -12.50 -1.17 -2.53
CA PRO A 58 -11.75 -1.47 -3.75
C PRO A 58 -10.47 -2.28 -3.49
N PHE A 59 -9.93 -2.26 -2.27
CA PHE A 59 -8.76 -3.03 -1.86
C PHE A 59 -8.70 -3.16 -0.34
N TYR A 60 -7.96 -4.15 0.14
CA TYR A 60 -7.67 -4.34 1.57
C TYR A 60 -6.34 -3.66 1.94
N PHE A 61 -6.34 -2.89 3.03
CA PHE A 61 -5.14 -2.28 3.59
C PHE A 61 -4.94 -2.68 5.05
N GLN A 62 -3.70 -3.04 5.44
CA GLN A 62 -3.35 -3.22 6.84
C GLN A 62 -1.94 -2.75 7.17
N TYR A 63 -1.77 -2.29 8.42
CA TYR A 63 -0.47 -2.26 9.07
C TYR A 63 -0.18 -3.64 9.69
N SER A 64 1.02 -4.15 9.43
CA SER A 64 1.51 -5.43 9.96
C SER A 64 2.39 -5.21 11.19
N VAL A 65 2.78 -6.30 11.87
CA VAL A 65 3.56 -6.23 13.12
C VAL A 65 5.06 -5.99 12.92
N ASN A 66 5.61 -6.33 11.75
CA ASN A 66 6.97 -6.03 11.30
C ASN A 66 7.07 -6.18 9.76
N GLU A 67 8.22 -5.86 9.18
CA GLU A 67 8.47 -5.93 7.73
C GLU A 67 8.38 -7.36 7.18
N LYS A 68 8.80 -8.36 7.96
CA LYS A 68 8.70 -9.78 7.59
C LYS A 68 7.25 -10.21 7.41
N VAL A 69 6.40 -9.95 8.40
CA VAL A 69 4.98 -10.28 8.36
C VAL A 69 4.27 -9.49 7.25
N ALA A 70 4.64 -8.23 7.02
CA ALA A 70 4.12 -7.47 5.89
C ALA A 70 4.47 -8.15 4.54
N LEU A 71 5.72 -8.60 4.37
CA LEU A 71 6.14 -9.31 3.16
C LEU A 71 5.41 -10.65 3.00
N GLU A 72 5.29 -11.45 4.06
CA GLU A 72 4.61 -12.75 4.02
C GLU A 72 3.12 -12.63 3.70
N PHE A 73 2.45 -11.61 4.24
CA PHE A 73 1.05 -11.35 3.92
C PHE A 73 0.87 -10.97 2.44
N ALA A 74 1.72 -10.09 1.91
CA ALA A 74 1.71 -9.74 0.50
C ALA A 74 2.03 -10.95 -0.39
N ALA A 75 2.99 -11.79 0.00
CA ALA A 75 3.34 -13.01 -0.73
C ALA A 75 2.19 -14.02 -0.73
N ALA A 76 1.51 -14.21 0.40
CA ALA A 76 0.35 -15.09 0.50
C ALA A 76 -0.82 -14.59 -0.38
N ALA A 77 -1.11 -13.28 -0.34
CA ALA A 77 -2.12 -12.68 -1.22
C ALA A 77 -1.76 -12.87 -2.71
N SER A 78 -0.49 -12.65 -3.07
CA SER A 78 0.00 -12.88 -4.44
C SER A 78 -0.14 -14.34 -4.87
N HIS A 79 0.18 -15.28 -3.98
CA HIS A 79 0.01 -16.71 -4.25
C HIS A 79 -1.46 -17.12 -4.43
N ALA A 80 -2.39 -16.40 -3.78
CA ALA A 80 -3.83 -16.55 -3.98
C ALA A 80 -4.36 -15.90 -5.28
N GLY A 81 -3.48 -15.33 -6.11
CA GLY A 81 -3.84 -14.68 -7.37
C GLY A 81 -4.22 -13.21 -7.25
N LEU A 82 -4.03 -12.59 -6.08
CA LEU A 82 -4.33 -11.18 -5.83
C LEU A 82 -3.13 -10.28 -6.16
N ARG A 83 -3.40 -9.05 -6.58
CA ARG A 83 -2.40 -8.02 -6.81
C ARG A 83 -2.02 -7.42 -5.46
N ALA A 84 -0.82 -7.75 -5.00
CA ALA A 84 -0.35 -7.39 -3.66
C ALA A 84 0.80 -6.37 -3.70
N LEU A 85 0.80 -5.45 -2.75
CA LEU A 85 1.87 -4.47 -2.53
C LEU A 85 2.32 -4.50 -1.08
N THR A 86 3.65 -4.52 -0.87
CA THR A 86 4.26 -4.16 0.41
C THR A 86 5.26 -3.03 0.22
N CYS A 87 5.33 -2.11 1.16
CA CYS A 87 6.20 -0.93 1.11
C CYS A 87 7.17 -0.92 2.28
N MET A 88 8.45 -0.64 2.02
CA MET A 88 9.48 -0.49 3.05
C MET A 88 10.68 0.25 2.48
N LYS A 89 11.46 0.92 3.35
CA LYS A 89 12.78 1.44 2.98
C LYS A 89 13.81 0.31 2.91
N HIS A 90 14.97 0.60 2.34
CA HIS A 90 16.06 -0.36 2.18
C HIS A 90 16.41 -1.15 3.45
N VAL A 91 16.53 -0.52 4.64
CA VAL A 91 16.83 -1.28 5.87
C VAL A 91 15.67 -2.19 6.31
N GLY A 92 14.43 -1.86 5.95
CA GLY A 92 13.28 -2.73 6.21
C GLY A 92 13.34 -4.01 5.39
N VAL A 93 13.95 -3.97 4.20
CA VAL A 93 14.20 -5.16 3.38
C VAL A 93 15.16 -6.13 4.10
N ASN A 94 16.11 -5.62 4.89
CA ASN A 94 16.97 -6.49 5.70
C ASN A 94 16.16 -7.26 6.76
N VAL A 95 15.22 -6.57 7.44
CA VAL A 95 14.32 -7.21 8.42
C VAL A 95 13.41 -8.22 7.72
N ALA A 96 12.88 -7.88 6.55
CA ALA A 96 12.02 -8.77 5.77
C ALA A 96 12.75 -10.00 5.22
N SER A 97 14.05 -9.89 4.96
CA SER A 97 14.88 -10.99 4.47
C SER A 97 15.02 -12.10 5.51
N ASP A 98 15.01 -11.77 6.80
CA ASP A 98 15.21 -12.72 7.90
C ASP A 98 16.48 -13.58 7.69
N ALA A 99 17.56 -12.93 7.23
CA ALA A 99 18.83 -13.54 6.82
C ALA A 99 19.96 -13.25 7.80
#